data_AF-A0A919ECD6-F1
#
_entry.id   AF-A0A919ECD6-F1
#
_cell.length_a   1.000
_cell.length_b   1.000
_cell.length_c   1.000
_cell.angle_alpha   90.00
_cell.angle_beta   90.00
_cell.angle_gamma   90.00
#
_symmetry.space_group_name_H-M   'P 1'
#
loop_
_entity.id
_entity.type
_entity.pdbx_description
1 polymer ?
#
loop_
_entity_poly.entity_id
_entity_poly.type
_entity_poly.pdbx_seq_one_letter_code
_entity_poly.pdbx_strand_id
1 'polypeptide(L)'
;MSKRLALLALSLTAAVVAGVAGCDSPGGDDRAASGAASAAPSPSASVAAPSPSASASAEAQPLNGVLGVVYLRTVRKQYPELDHISDEKLLAHGNAFCTIRGAALGDQFKKSMGELGTTPKQTSGLLGAAHGLCRS
;
A
#
# COMPACT_ATOMS: atom_id res chain seq x y z
N MET A 1 -17.05 30.38 14.00
CA MET A 1 -17.07 30.02 15.43
C MET A 1 -18.23 29.06 15.66
N SER A 2 -17.94 27.75 15.74
CA SER A 2 -18.94 26.74 16.11
C SER A 2 -18.28 25.73 17.04
N LYS A 3 -18.10 26.15 18.29
CA LYS A 3 -17.79 25.30 19.45
C LYS A 3 -19.06 24.57 19.86
N ARG A 4 -19.13 23.24 19.71
CA ARG A 4 -19.94 22.32 20.53
C ARG A 4 -19.19 20.98 20.59
N LEU A 5 -18.43 20.77 21.67
CA LEU A 5 -18.80 19.87 22.77
C LEU A 5 -18.72 18.40 22.31
N ALA A 6 -17.60 17.70 22.51
CA ALA A 6 -17.17 17.10 23.78
C ALA A 6 -18.19 16.08 24.31
N LEU A 7 -17.69 14.90 24.69
CA LEU A 7 -18.34 13.64 25.13
C LEU A 7 -18.38 12.63 23.98
N LEU A 8 -17.58 11.57 23.94
CA LEU A 8 -17.29 10.56 24.96
C LEU A 8 -15.81 10.14 24.84
N ALA A 9 -14.97 10.34 25.85
CA ALA A 9 -14.87 9.54 27.07
C ALA A 9 -14.41 8.09 26.81
N LEU A 10 -13.16 7.85 27.23
CA LEU A 10 -12.76 6.69 28.05
C LEU A 10 -12.72 5.31 27.37
N SER A 11 -11.50 4.86 27.04
CA SER A 11 -11.08 3.51 27.44
C SER A 11 -9.56 3.51 27.70
N LEU A 12 -9.27 3.39 29.00
CA LEU A 12 -7.97 3.32 29.64
C LEU A 12 -7.33 1.93 29.39
N THR A 13 -6.01 1.92 29.19
CA THR A 13 -5.01 0.88 29.53
C THR A 13 -5.48 -0.52 29.94
N ALA A 14 -4.91 -1.56 29.30
CA ALA A 14 -3.92 -2.46 29.92
C ALA A 14 -3.55 -3.62 28.98
N ALA A 15 -2.25 -3.90 28.82
CA ALA A 15 -1.65 -5.24 28.98
C ALA A 15 -0.24 -5.26 28.36
N VAL A 16 0.75 -5.15 29.23
CA VAL A 16 2.09 -5.68 29.00
C VAL A 16 1.97 -7.20 28.84
N VAL A 17 2.47 -7.74 27.73
CA VAL A 17 2.95 -9.13 27.70
C VAL A 17 4.26 -9.15 26.92
N ALA A 18 5.36 -9.26 27.68
CA ALA A 18 6.61 -9.77 27.18
C ALA A 18 6.44 -11.27 26.88
N GLY A 19 6.87 -11.71 25.70
CA GLY A 19 6.86 -13.12 25.31
C GLY A 19 7.99 -13.38 24.34
N VAL A 20 9.20 -13.55 24.87
CA VAL A 20 10.34 -14.10 24.14
C VAL A 20 10.27 -15.62 24.16
N ALA A 21 10.71 -16.20 23.04
CA ALA A 21 10.64 -17.59 22.64
C ALA A 21 11.26 -18.58 23.64
N GLY A 22 10.62 -19.74 23.76
CA GLY A 22 11.16 -20.96 24.33
C GLY A 22 10.39 -22.17 23.80
N CYS A 23 11.13 -23.16 23.29
CA CYS A 23 10.68 -24.48 22.81
C CYS A 23 9.64 -25.15 23.70
N ASP A 24 8.72 -25.92 23.11
CA ASP A 24 8.78 -27.39 23.11
C ASP A 24 7.56 -27.97 22.37
N SER A 25 7.77 -28.95 21.49
CA SER A 25 6.68 -29.77 20.90
C SER A 25 6.59 -31.09 21.64
N PRO A 26 5.38 -31.55 21.98
CA PRO A 26 4.90 -32.82 21.40
C PRO A 26 3.40 -32.73 21.05
N GLY A 27 2.88 -33.35 19.99
CA GLY A 27 2.79 -34.80 19.80
C GLY A 27 1.45 -35.31 20.34
N GLY A 28 0.52 -35.73 19.46
CA GLY A 28 -0.73 -36.36 19.90
C GLY A 28 -1.83 -36.35 18.84
N ASP A 29 -2.19 -37.55 18.40
CA ASP A 29 -3.08 -37.93 17.31
C ASP A 29 -4.57 -37.98 17.73
N ASP A 30 -5.43 -38.47 16.84
CA ASP A 30 -6.78 -39.01 17.05
C ASP A 30 -8.03 -38.14 16.80
N ARG A 31 -8.51 -38.28 15.56
CA ARG A 31 -9.81 -38.87 15.16
C ARG A 31 -11.16 -38.22 15.55
N ALA A 32 -11.85 -37.87 14.47
CA ALA A 32 -13.16 -38.39 14.03
C ALA A 32 -14.49 -37.71 14.48
N ALA A 33 -15.16 -37.23 13.42
CA ALA A 33 -16.54 -37.53 13.02
C ALA A 33 -17.74 -36.83 13.69
N SER A 34 -18.40 -36.04 12.84
CA SER A 34 -19.83 -36.08 12.48
C SER A 34 -20.90 -35.74 13.53
N GLY A 35 -21.71 -34.74 13.20
CA GLY A 35 -23.04 -34.52 13.79
C GLY A 35 -23.78 -33.37 13.13
N ALA A 36 -24.72 -33.69 12.24
CA ALA A 36 -25.51 -32.77 11.44
C ALA A 36 -26.60 -32.02 12.24
N ALA A 37 -26.95 -30.81 11.80
CA ALA A 37 -28.31 -30.28 11.94
C ALA A 37 -28.59 -29.21 10.86
N SER A 38 -29.49 -29.57 9.94
CA SER A 38 -30.08 -28.70 8.92
C SER A 38 -31.01 -27.65 9.53
N ALA A 39 -30.97 -26.42 9.04
CA ALA A 39 -32.06 -25.45 9.18
C ALA A 39 -32.22 -24.67 7.86
N ALA A 40 -33.48 -24.51 7.44
CA ALA A 40 -33.95 -24.19 6.10
C ALA A 40 -33.56 -22.79 5.56
N PRO A 41 -33.46 -22.61 4.23
CA PRO A 41 -33.36 -21.28 3.62
C PRO A 41 -34.74 -20.65 3.41
N SER A 42 -34.97 -19.46 4.00
CA SER A 42 -36.05 -18.55 3.62
C SER A 42 -35.57 -17.63 2.47
N PRO A 43 -36.25 -17.58 1.31
CA PRO A 43 -35.93 -16.60 0.28
C PRO A 43 -36.74 -15.31 0.52
N SER A 44 -36.16 -14.34 1.23
CA SER A 44 -36.62 -12.96 1.14
C SER A 44 -35.86 -12.27 0.02
N ALA A 45 -36.55 -12.08 -1.11
CA ALA A 45 -36.10 -11.28 -2.22
C ALA A 45 -35.89 -9.83 -1.77
N SER A 46 -34.64 -9.44 -1.56
CA SER A 46 -34.25 -8.03 -1.54
C SER A 46 -33.71 -7.69 -2.92
N VAL A 47 -34.47 -6.87 -3.63
CA VAL A 47 -34.07 -6.21 -4.87
C VAL A 47 -32.81 -5.40 -4.55
N ALA A 48 -31.65 -5.97 -4.84
CA ALA A 48 -30.41 -5.24 -4.83
C ALA A 48 -30.48 -4.22 -5.97
N ALA A 49 -30.58 -2.95 -5.61
CA ALA A 49 -30.30 -1.87 -6.55
C ALA A 49 -28.92 -2.14 -7.19
N PRO A 50 -28.74 -1.87 -8.49
CA PRO A 50 -27.43 -1.94 -9.10
C PRO A 50 -26.58 -0.83 -8.47
N SER A 51 -25.86 -1.15 -7.40
CA SER A 51 -24.69 -0.36 -7.02
C SER A 51 -23.75 -0.44 -8.22
N PRO A 52 -23.39 0.69 -8.86
CA PRO A 52 -22.30 0.68 -9.82
C PRO A 52 -21.03 0.39 -9.03
N SER A 53 -20.75 -0.90 -8.87
CA SER A 53 -19.46 -1.42 -8.46
C SER A 53 -18.53 -1.17 -9.64
N ALA A 54 -18.05 0.05 -9.72
CA ALA A 54 -16.87 0.42 -10.47
C ALA A 54 -15.82 0.86 -9.44
N SER A 55 -15.39 -0.08 -8.60
CA SER A 55 -13.96 -0.11 -8.30
C SER A 55 -13.27 -0.47 -9.61
N ALA A 56 -13.18 0.52 -10.51
CA ALA A 56 -12.20 0.48 -11.56
C ALA A 56 -10.89 0.35 -10.80
N SER A 57 -10.31 -0.85 -10.82
CA SER A 57 -8.88 -1.00 -10.60
C SER A 57 -8.24 -0.09 -11.64
N ALA A 58 -7.97 1.15 -11.24
CA ALA A 58 -7.20 2.07 -12.04
C ALA A 58 -5.85 1.37 -12.22
N GLU A 59 -5.68 0.77 -13.40
CA GLU A 59 -4.41 0.25 -13.83
C GLU A 59 -3.42 1.40 -13.70
N ALA A 60 -2.30 1.15 -13.03
CA ALA A 60 -1.33 2.20 -12.78
C ALA A 60 -0.85 2.72 -14.14
N GLN A 61 -1.12 3.99 -14.41
CA GLN A 61 -0.78 4.57 -15.69
C GLN A 61 0.72 4.89 -15.68
N PRO A 62 1.52 4.36 -16.63
CA PRO A 62 2.95 4.60 -16.65
C PRO A 62 3.26 6.09 -16.87
N LEU A 63 4.39 6.54 -16.33
CA LEU A 63 4.95 7.89 -16.49
C LEU A 63 5.47 8.09 -17.93
N ASN A 64 4.56 8.15 -18.88
CA ASN A 64 4.84 8.38 -20.29
C ASN A 64 4.26 9.73 -20.75
N GLY A 65 4.78 10.26 -21.86
CA GLY A 65 4.31 11.53 -22.44
C GLY A 65 4.34 12.68 -21.42
N VAL A 66 3.19 13.35 -21.24
CA VAL A 66 3.05 14.51 -20.36
C VAL A 66 3.32 14.16 -18.89
N LEU A 67 2.88 12.99 -18.41
CA LEU A 67 3.09 12.57 -17.02
C LEU A 67 4.57 12.38 -16.71
N GLY A 68 5.33 11.83 -17.66
CA GLY A 68 6.79 11.72 -17.55
C GLY A 68 7.48 13.09 -17.44
N VAL A 69 7.04 14.06 -18.24
CA VAL A 69 7.58 15.44 -18.17
C VAL A 69 7.25 16.11 -16.84
N VAL A 70 6.02 15.93 -16.33
CA VAL A 70 5.61 16.47 -15.03
C VAL A 70 6.39 15.81 -13.89
N TYR A 71 6.61 14.50 -13.97
CA TYR A 71 7.43 13.75 -13.02
C TYR A 71 8.86 14.29 -12.97
N LEU A 72 9.53 14.36 -14.12
CA LEU A 72 10.90 14.84 -14.21
C LEU A 72 11.01 16.28 -13.69
N ARG A 73 10.11 17.17 -14.10
CA ARG A 73 10.09 18.55 -13.61
C ARG A 73 9.94 18.60 -12.08
N THR A 74 9.07 17.77 -11.52
CA THR A 74 8.83 17.70 -10.07
C THR A 74 10.09 17.23 -9.34
N VAL A 75 10.72 16.15 -9.82
CA VAL A 75 11.96 15.61 -9.25
C VAL A 75 13.08 16.63 -9.31
N ARG A 76 13.34 17.24 -10.48
CA ARG A 76 14.40 18.26 -10.64
C ARG A 76 14.19 19.49 -9.77
N LYS A 77 12.93 19.88 -9.55
CA LYS A 77 12.60 21.01 -8.68
C LYS A 77 12.82 20.69 -7.20
N GLN A 78 12.50 19.48 -6.76
CA GLN A 78 12.63 19.08 -5.35
C GLN A 78 14.05 18.65 -4.99
N TYR A 79 14.77 18.05 -5.95
CA TYR A 79 16.08 17.44 -5.77
C TYR A 79 17.02 17.88 -6.92
N PRO A 80 17.42 19.16 -6.96
CA PRO A 80 18.30 19.68 -8.01
C PRO A 80 19.65 18.94 -8.08
N GLU A 81 20.13 18.41 -6.96
CA GLU A 81 21.36 17.62 -6.86
C GLU A 81 21.33 16.31 -7.66
N LEU A 82 20.16 15.87 -8.13
CA LEU A 82 20.04 14.68 -8.96
C LEU A 82 20.32 14.97 -10.45
N ASP A 83 20.68 16.20 -10.84
CA ASP A 83 20.94 16.63 -12.24
C ASP A 83 21.87 15.67 -13.01
N HIS A 84 22.85 15.10 -12.31
CA HIS A 84 23.80 14.11 -12.84
C HIS A 84 23.16 12.77 -13.27
N ILE A 85 21.95 12.46 -12.80
CA ILE A 85 21.19 11.26 -13.19
C ILE A 85 20.40 11.58 -14.47
N SER A 86 20.46 10.71 -15.48
CA SER A 86 19.70 10.92 -16.72
C SER A 86 18.18 10.84 -16.49
N ASP A 87 17.44 11.62 -17.28
CA ASP A 87 15.97 11.60 -17.28
C ASP A 87 15.41 10.20 -17.58
N GLU A 88 16.06 9.45 -18.46
CA GLU A 88 15.68 8.06 -18.78
C GLU A 88 15.77 7.14 -17.55
N LYS A 89 16.84 7.24 -16.75
CA LYS A 89 16.97 6.46 -15.52
C LYS A 89 15.89 6.86 -14.50
N LEU A 90 15.67 8.16 -14.32
CA LEU A 90 14.62 8.64 -13.42
C LEU A 90 13.25 8.13 -13.84
N LEU A 91 12.92 8.16 -15.14
CA LEU A 91 11.66 7.64 -15.66
C LEU A 91 11.55 6.11 -15.52
N ALA A 92 12.62 5.36 -15.75
CA ALA A 92 12.61 3.91 -15.62
C ALA A 92 12.29 3.49 -14.17
N HIS A 93 12.96 4.11 -13.19
CA HIS A 93 12.69 3.85 -11.77
C HIS A 93 11.33 4.38 -11.31
N GLY A 94 10.94 5.56 -11.79
CA GLY A 94 9.59 6.11 -11.55
C GLY A 94 8.49 5.16 -12.03
N ASN A 95 8.61 4.64 -13.25
CA ASN A 95 7.68 3.65 -13.80
C ASN A 95 7.69 2.33 -13.01
N ALA A 96 8.85 1.88 -12.55
CA ALA A 96 8.95 0.69 -11.72
C ALA A 96 8.22 0.87 -10.37
N PHE A 97 8.23 2.08 -9.81
CA PHE A 97 7.42 2.38 -8.62
C PHE A 97 5.92 2.35 -8.93
N CYS A 98 5.50 2.76 -10.12
CA CYS A 98 4.08 2.76 -10.49
C CYS A 98 3.48 1.36 -10.58
N THR A 99 4.27 0.36 -10.98
CA THR A 99 3.80 -1.02 -11.17
C THR A 99 3.86 -1.87 -9.91
N ILE A 100 4.59 -1.45 -8.87
CA ILE A 100 4.91 -2.28 -7.70
C ILE A 100 4.11 -1.86 -6.47
N ARG A 101 3.61 -2.87 -5.73
CA ARG A 101 2.77 -2.68 -4.55
C ARG A 101 3.14 -3.68 -3.44
N GLY A 102 2.72 -3.37 -2.21
CA GLY A 102 2.88 -4.27 -1.07
C GLY A 102 4.34 -4.52 -0.70
N ALA A 103 4.67 -5.76 -0.31
CA ALA A 103 5.99 -6.11 0.20
C ALA A 103 7.14 -5.84 -0.78
N ALA A 104 6.89 -5.99 -2.10
CA ALA A 104 7.90 -5.78 -3.14
C ALA A 104 8.34 -4.31 -3.29
N LEU A 105 7.58 -3.36 -2.72
CA LEU A 105 7.90 -1.94 -2.77
C LEU A 105 9.18 -1.61 -1.99
N GLY A 106 9.43 -2.32 -0.88
CA GLY A 106 10.67 -2.15 -0.11
C GLY A 106 11.92 -2.57 -0.88
N ASP A 107 11.83 -3.64 -1.67
CA ASP A 107 12.95 -4.11 -2.48
C ASP A 107 13.21 -3.19 -3.67
N GLN A 108 12.14 -2.70 -4.33
CA GLN A 108 12.28 -1.67 -5.36
C GLN A 108 12.88 -0.38 -4.84
N PHE A 109 12.49 0.02 -3.63
CA PHE A 109 13.04 1.20 -2.99
C PHE A 109 14.55 1.05 -2.79
N LYS A 110 15.00 -0.09 -2.23
CA LYS A 110 16.42 -0.38 -2.04
C LYS A 110 17.17 -0.45 -3.37
N LYS A 111 16.59 -1.12 -4.38
CA LYS A 111 17.15 -1.22 -5.72
C LYS A 111 17.37 0.16 -6.33
N SER A 112 16.33 0.99 -6.35
CA SER A 112 16.39 2.34 -6.92
C SER A 112 17.39 3.21 -6.19
N MET A 113 17.46 3.10 -4.86
CA MET A 113 18.45 3.81 -4.06
C MET A 113 19.89 3.45 -4.44
N GLY A 114 20.19 2.15 -4.62
CA GLY A 114 21.52 1.69 -5.02
C GLY A 114 21.88 2.07 -6.46
N GLU A 115 20.95 1.88 -7.40
CA GLU A 115 21.21 2.11 -8.83
C GLU A 115 21.25 3.59 -9.21
N LEU A 116 20.50 4.44 -8.50
CA LEU A 116 20.49 5.87 -8.69
C LEU A 116 21.51 6.61 -7.81
N GLY A 117 22.12 5.92 -6.83
CA GLY A 117 23.02 6.57 -5.86
C GLY A 117 22.32 7.61 -4.97
N THR A 118 21.01 7.47 -4.76
CA THR A 118 20.20 8.42 -4.01
C THR A 118 20.20 8.11 -2.52
N THR A 119 19.84 9.12 -1.71
CA THR A 119 19.53 8.95 -0.29
C THR A 119 18.12 8.38 -0.09
N PRO A 120 17.82 7.78 1.08
CA PRO A 120 16.46 7.33 1.39
C PRO A 120 15.40 8.44 1.25
N LYS A 121 15.75 9.69 1.59
CA LYS A 121 14.85 10.84 1.48
C LYS A 121 14.52 11.16 0.02
N GLN A 122 15.53 11.16 -0.85
CA GLN A 122 15.35 11.38 -2.29
C GLN A 122 14.54 10.25 -2.92
N THR A 123 14.87 8.98 -2.63
CA THR A 123 14.12 7.82 -3.14
C THR A 123 12.67 7.83 -2.69
N SER A 124 12.38 8.25 -1.46
CA SER A 124 11.01 8.41 -0.96
C SER A 124 10.25 9.49 -1.74
N GLY A 125 10.91 10.59 -2.09
CA GLY A 125 10.33 11.63 -2.93
C GLY A 125 10.06 11.16 -4.36
N LEU A 126 11.01 10.44 -4.96
CA LEU A 126 10.86 9.80 -6.28
C LEU A 126 9.66 8.85 -6.31
N LEU A 127 9.54 7.98 -5.31
CA LEU A 127 8.40 7.07 -5.13
C LEU A 127 7.08 7.85 -4.95
N GLY A 128 7.06 8.86 -4.07
CA GLY A 128 5.87 9.66 -3.81
C GLY A 128 5.37 10.41 -5.05
N ALA A 129 6.28 11.03 -5.80
CA ALA A 129 5.97 11.71 -7.05
C ALA A 129 5.43 10.73 -8.11
N ALA A 130 6.06 9.55 -8.24
CA ALA A 130 5.60 8.52 -9.17
C ALA A 130 4.19 8.02 -8.81
N HIS A 131 3.95 7.61 -7.55
CA HIS A 131 2.63 7.17 -7.09
C HIS A 131 1.54 8.24 -7.23
N GLY A 132 1.89 9.51 -6.99
CA GLY A 132 0.96 10.63 -7.17
C GLY A 132 0.49 10.79 -8.63
N LEU A 133 1.38 10.51 -9.58
CA LEU A 133 1.14 10.69 -11.02
C LEU A 133 0.61 9.42 -11.73
N CYS A 134 0.86 8.23 -11.18
CA CYS A 134 0.44 6.98 -11.79
C CYS A 134 -0.95 6.49 -11.36
N ARG A 135 -1.57 7.17 -10.39
CA ARG A 135 -2.93 6.89 -9.90
C ARG A 135 -3.93 8.00 -10.22
N SER A 136 -3.50 9.02 -10.97
CA SER A 136 -4.30 10.21 -11.33
C SER A 136 -4.97 10.08 -12.68
#